data_AF-A0A534M184-F1
#
_entry.id   AF-A0A534M184-F1
#
_cell.length_a   1.000
_cell.length_b   1.000
_cell.length_c   1.000
_cell.angle_alpha   90.00
_cell.angle_beta   90.00
_cell.angle_gamma   90.00
#
_symmetry.space_group_name_H-M   'P 1'
#
loop_
_entity.id
_entity.type
_entity.pdbx_description
1 polymer ?
#
loop_
_entity_poly.entity_id
_entity_poly.type
_entity_poly.pdbx_seq_one_letter_code
_entity_poly.pdbx_strand_id
1 'polypeptide(L)'
;GQVGLCGIRGVHEGKLWLYVYGRVITGHVDPIEKKPVSHYRPGSKIFSIATTGCNWLCRYCFLPETLVATQRGHESIQSLFEEGQRTANPEVRLLGWNAALTHRNRWRTIGKAFEHLYAGRVLEVHVKGLPVLRCTPDHRLFIQSSRGLEEVRADQLGPNDFVAIPRSAMTMQQPLLEHVTASSGDTGNLAILASDSLEIAQESAEYFLVPIEEISEETYIGPVYNIEVEEDHSYTANLLAVSNCQNADISQRRKVEGIEVEPQDVVRMTLEQGCQGLAYTYNQPTIFIEFARDIGMRARKAGLINIFVSNGYDTPETVAEMPKFLDCVTVDFKGSGETNFVRKYINIPNAEPIFQTLLDTRDTKKIHIEITDLIVPQVGDDLGAARKLSKWVYDNLGPDTPIHFLRFHPDYKMMEFPWTPVETLEKHCAVAKEEGLKYVYIGNVSGHPLENTYCPGCGAVAIKRYGFDITGWYLDKDNKCKKCGYKLAIFGRLERTAKENRFYSVLYHR
;
A
#
# COMPACT_ATOMS: atom_id res chain seq x y z
N GLY A 1 18.76 -5.12 -22.41
CA GLY A 1 19.28 -4.04 -21.56
C GLY A 1 18.70 -4.17 -20.16
N GLN A 2 18.90 -3.17 -19.30
CA GLN A 2 18.39 -3.20 -17.92
C GLN A 2 16.87 -2.99 -17.87
N VAL A 3 16.24 -3.57 -16.84
CA VAL A 3 14.83 -3.35 -16.49
C VAL A 3 14.78 -2.36 -15.32
N GLY A 4 13.91 -1.37 -15.41
CA GLY A 4 13.73 -0.36 -14.37
C GLY A 4 13.13 -0.96 -13.09
N LEU A 5 13.30 -0.24 -11.98
CA LEU A 5 12.83 -0.66 -10.65
C LEU A 5 11.36 -1.10 -10.61
N CYS A 6 10.52 -0.49 -11.46
CA CYS A 6 9.10 -0.81 -11.57
C CYS A 6 8.79 -2.19 -12.15
N GLY A 7 9.78 -2.89 -12.74
CA GLY A 7 9.63 -4.21 -13.33
C GLY A 7 8.94 -4.24 -14.71
N ILE A 8 8.42 -3.10 -15.16
CA ILE A 8 7.56 -3.02 -16.35
C ILE A 8 8.16 -2.20 -17.50
N ARG A 9 9.36 -1.65 -17.31
CA ARG A 9 10.10 -0.92 -18.35
C ARG A 9 11.48 -1.51 -18.51
N GLY A 10 11.95 -1.65 -19.74
CA GLY A 10 13.32 -2.09 -19.98
C GLY A 10 13.89 -1.64 -21.31
N VAL A 11 15.22 -1.67 -21.41
CA VAL A 11 15.93 -1.25 -22.63
C VAL A 11 16.09 -2.43 -23.57
N HIS A 12 15.49 -2.35 -24.75
CA HIS A 12 15.65 -3.30 -25.84
C HIS A 12 16.16 -2.56 -27.09
N GLU A 13 17.28 -3.02 -27.64
CA GLU A 13 17.95 -2.40 -28.80
C GLU A 13 18.20 -0.88 -28.64
N GLY A 14 18.62 -0.46 -27.45
CA GLY A 14 18.90 0.94 -27.13
C GLY A 14 17.66 1.83 -26.96
N LYS A 15 16.45 1.28 -27.02
CA LYS A 15 15.19 1.99 -26.78
C LYS A 15 14.54 1.53 -25.48
N LEU A 16 13.91 2.46 -24.76
CA LEU A 16 13.11 2.14 -23.58
C LEU A 16 11.72 1.64 -24.01
N TRP A 17 11.34 0.46 -23.54
CA TRP A 17 10.05 -0.16 -23.82
C TRP A 17 9.18 -0.23 -22.57
N LEU A 18 7.86 -0.09 -22.76
CA LEU A 18 6.85 -0.36 -21.75
C LEU A 18 6.25 -1.75 -22.00
N TYR A 19 6.48 -2.69 -21.09
CA TYR A 19 6.06 -4.08 -21.27
C TYR A 19 4.57 -4.30 -20.91
N VAL A 20 3.99 -3.46 -20.06
CA VAL A 20 2.57 -3.55 -19.65
C VAL A 20 1.62 -2.78 -20.56
N TYR A 21 2.08 -2.27 -21.70
CA TYR A 21 1.19 -1.60 -22.65
C TYR A 21 0.08 -2.58 -23.08
N GLY A 22 -1.18 -2.19 -22.90
CA GLY A 22 -2.33 -3.05 -23.19
C GLY A 22 -2.59 -4.16 -22.16
N ARG A 23 -1.97 -4.13 -20.98
CA ARG A 23 -2.15 -5.16 -19.94
C ARG A 23 -2.73 -4.57 -18.66
N VAL A 24 -4.05 -4.70 -18.50
CA VAL A 24 -4.77 -4.20 -17.32
C VAL A 24 -4.91 -5.30 -16.28
N ILE A 25 -4.43 -5.05 -15.06
CA ILE A 25 -4.49 -6.04 -13.96
C ILE A 25 -5.82 -5.98 -13.20
N THR A 26 -6.47 -4.82 -13.17
CA THR A 26 -7.76 -4.64 -12.47
C THR A 26 -8.56 -3.49 -13.08
N GLY A 27 -9.88 -3.60 -13.00
CA GLY A 27 -10.86 -2.61 -13.42
C GLY A 27 -11.99 -2.53 -12.41
N HIS A 28 -12.19 -1.38 -11.80
CA HIS A 28 -13.19 -1.17 -10.74
C HIS A 28 -14.01 0.08 -11.03
N VAL A 29 -15.32 0.02 -10.78
CA VAL A 29 -16.13 1.24 -10.73
C VAL A 29 -16.04 1.80 -9.33
N ASP A 30 -15.57 3.04 -9.21
CA ASP A 30 -15.43 3.75 -7.95
C ASP A 30 -16.17 5.11 -8.00
N PRO A 31 -16.67 5.61 -6.84
CA PRO A 31 -17.06 7.00 -6.74
C PRO A 31 -15.82 7.89 -6.86
N ILE A 32 -15.93 9.06 -7.53
CA ILE A 32 -14.81 10.00 -7.65
C ILE A 32 -14.27 10.46 -6.28
N GLU A 33 -15.14 10.50 -5.26
CA GLU A 33 -14.79 10.84 -3.88
C GLU A 33 -13.84 9.81 -3.24
N LYS A 34 -13.82 8.55 -3.71
CA LYS A 34 -12.84 7.53 -3.28
C LYS A 34 -11.45 7.75 -3.89
N LYS A 35 -11.34 8.59 -4.93
CA LYS A 35 -10.06 9.05 -5.52
C LYS A 35 -9.55 10.31 -4.83
N PRO A 36 -9.91 10.51 -3.56
CA PRO A 36 -10.04 11.81 -2.89
C PRO A 36 -10.06 13.03 -3.82
N VAL A 37 -10.99 13.06 -4.79
CA VAL A 37 -11.25 14.22 -5.65
C VAL A 37 -12.62 14.77 -5.29
N SER A 38 -12.63 15.88 -4.56
CA SER A 38 -13.83 16.43 -3.94
C SER A 38 -14.40 17.64 -4.68
N HIS A 39 -13.57 18.34 -5.47
CA HIS A 39 -13.91 19.60 -6.12
C HIS A 39 -14.01 19.51 -7.64
N TYR A 40 -13.66 18.38 -8.25
CA TYR A 40 -13.79 18.16 -9.68
C TYR A 40 -14.88 17.12 -9.98
N ARG A 41 -15.92 17.53 -10.72
CA ARG A 41 -17.07 16.70 -11.15
C ARG A 41 -17.67 15.84 -10.01
N PRO A 42 -18.09 16.43 -8.87
CA PRO A 42 -18.57 15.65 -7.72
C PRO A 42 -19.76 14.75 -8.05
N GLY A 43 -19.79 13.55 -7.47
CA GLY A 43 -20.82 12.53 -7.70
C GLY A 43 -20.58 11.65 -8.93
N SER A 44 -19.49 11.87 -9.67
CA SER A 44 -19.15 11.05 -10.83
C SER A 44 -18.93 9.60 -10.47
N LYS A 45 -19.30 8.71 -11.39
CA LYS A 45 -18.97 7.29 -11.43
C LYS A 45 -17.73 7.12 -12.33
N ILE A 46 -16.65 6.56 -11.79
CA ILE A 46 -15.34 6.51 -12.45
C ILE A 46 -14.88 5.08 -12.65
N PHE A 47 -14.46 4.74 -13.87
CA PHE A 47 -13.85 3.45 -14.15
C PHE A 47 -12.34 3.52 -13.86
N SER A 48 -11.91 2.79 -12.85
CA SER A 48 -10.55 2.81 -12.31
C SER A 48 -9.77 1.62 -12.81
N ILE A 49 -8.58 1.85 -13.36
CA ILE A 49 -7.70 0.80 -13.86
C ILE A 49 -6.28 0.90 -13.29
N ALA A 50 -5.56 -0.22 -13.33
CA ALA A 50 -4.11 -0.29 -13.10
C ALA A 50 -3.43 -1.32 -13.99
N THR A 51 -2.11 -1.22 -14.08
CA THR A 51 -1.20 -2.26 -14.60
C THR A 51 -0.39 -2.87 -13.44
N THR A 52 0.44 -3.88 -13.69
CA THR A 52 1.44 -4.31 -12.69
C THR A 52 2.57 -3.28 -12.53
N GLY A 53 3.36 -3.41 -11.47
CA GLY A 53 4.55 -2.60 -11.20
C GLY A 53 4.31 -1.37 -10.32
N CYS A 54 5.38 -0.82 -9.75
CA CYS A 54 5.38 0.43 -8.97
C CYS A 54 6.80 0.99 -8.89
N ASN A 55 6.99 2.31 -8.80
CA ASN A 55 8.30 2.93 -8.57
C ASN A 55 8.75 2.93 -7.09
N TRP A 56 7.96 2.36 -6.16
CA TRP A 56 8.29 2.18 -4.72
C TRP A 56 8.38 0.69 -4.32
N LEU A 57 9.28 0.33 -3.38
CA LEU A 57 9.69 -1.06 -3.06
C LEU A 57 9.04 -1.72 -1.83
N CYS A 58 8.52 -2.94 -2.04
CA CYS A 58 8.07 -4.00 -1.11
C CYS A 58 9.14 -5.03 -0.66
N ARG A 59 9.15 -5.70 0.52
CA ARG A 59 10.34 -6.29 1.26
C ARG A 59 10.03 -7.17 2.50
N TYR A 60 9.33 -8.32 2.48
CA TYR A 60 9.33 -9.31 3.60
C TYR A 60 9.08 -10.73 3.07
N CYS A 61 10.09 -11.61 3.06
CA CYS A 61 9.90 -13.03 2.72
C CYS A 61 10.86 -13.98 3.46
N PHE A 62 10.56 -15.26 3.35
CA PHE A 62 11.29 -16.41 3.88
C PHE A 62 11.72 -17.37 2.77
N LEU A 63 12.68 -18.25 3.08
CA LEU A 63 13.09 -19.33 2.19
C LEU A 63 12.14 -20.55 2.28
N PRO A 64 12.07 -21.40 1.23
CA PRO A 64 11.05 -22.45 1.08
C PRO A 64 10.91 -23.42 2.26
N GLU A 65 12.02 -23.74 2.91
CA GLU A 65 12.13 -24.68 4.02
C GLU A 65 11.62 -24.15 5.37
N THR A 66 11.24 -22.87 5.44
CA THR A 66 10.82 -22.22 6.68
C THR A 66 9.54 -22.87 7.23
N LEU A 67 9.59 -23.36 8.46
CA LEU A 67 8.52 -24.11 9.10
C LEU A 67 7.55 -23.17 9.81
N VAL A 68 6.31 -23.13 9.35
CA VAL A 68 5.22 -22.39 9.97
C VAL A 68 4.53 -23.27 11.01
N ALA A 69 4.30 -22.76 12.22
CA ALA A 69 3.47 -23.46 13.21
C ALA A 69 1.99 -23.32 12.85
N THR A 70 1.38 -24.43 12.46
CA THR A 70 -0.03 -24.52 12.06
C THR A 70 -0.82 -25.42 13.00
N GLN A 71 -2.14 -25.44 12.88
CA GLN A 71 -2.99 -26.36 13.66
C GLN A 71 -2.72 -27.84 13.35
N ARG A 72 -2.08 -28.15 12.20
CA ARG A 72 -1.72 -29.53 11.81
C ARG A 72 -0.31 -29.93 12.23
N GLY A 73 0.46 -29.03 12.84
CA GLY A 73 1.88 -29.22 13.13
C GLY A 73 2.76 -28.16 12.48
N HIS A 74 4.06 -28.47 12.36
CA HIS A 74 5.02 -27.61 11.67
C HIS A 74 5.09 -27.97 10.20
N GLU A 75 4.72 -27.03 9.33
CA GLU A 75 4.65 -27.23 7.88
C GLU A 75 5.61 -26.27 7.18
N SER A 76 6.32 -26.72 6.14
CA SER A 76 7.13 -25.78 5.36
C SER A 76 6.21 -24.77 4.65
N ILE A 77 6.65 -23.53 4.59
CA ILE A 77 5.91 -22.45 3.94
C ILE A 77 5.69 -22.73 2.44
N GLN A 78 6.61 -23.48 1.82
CA GLN A 78 6.45 -24.03 0.49
C GLN A 78 5.32 -25.07 0.42
N SER A 79 5.23 -26.02 1.36
CA SER A 79 4.14 -27.02 1.38
C SER A 79 2.78 -26.34 1.52
N LEU A 80 2.68 -25.34 2.42
CA LEU A 80 1.46 -24.53 2.56
C LEU A 80 1.08 -23.86 1.24
N PHE A 81 2.05 -23.29 0.54
CA PHE A 81 1.83 -22.74 -0.79
C PHE A 81 1.35 -23.81 -1.78
N GLU A 82 2.03 -24.95 -1.87
CA GLU A 82 1.70 -26.03 -2.80
C GLU A 82 0.32 -26.67 -2.57
N GLU A 83 -0.10 -26.77 -1.30
CA GLU A 83 -1.43 -27.28 -0.89
C GLU A 83 -2.56 -26.27 -1.11
N GLY A 84 -2.24 -24.97 -1.12
CA GLY A 84 -3.25 -23.93 -1.27
C GLY A 84 -3.96 -23.97 -2.63
N GLN A 85 -5.20 -23.51 -2.67
CA GLN A 85 -5.98 -23.45 -3.89
C GLN A 85 -5.30 -22.49 -4.87
N ARG A 86 -4.98 -22.99 -6.08
CA ARG A 86 -4.40 -22.18 -7.16
C ARG A 86 -5.32 -20.99 -7.47
N THR A 87 -4.71 -19.81 -7.49
CA THR A 87 -5.32 -18.62 -8.09
C THR A 87 -4.85 -18.50 -9.54
N ALA A 88 -5.29 -17.48 -10.29
CA ALA A 88 -4.74 -17.30 -11.64
C ALA A 88 -3.35 -16.62 -11.60
N ASN A 89 -2.99 -15.99 -10.47
CA ASN A 89 -1.61 -15.66 -10.15
C ASN A 89 -0.86 -16.92 -9.67
N PRO A 90 0.13 -17.42 -10.44
CA PRO A 90 0.91 -18.58 -10.03
C PRO A 90 1.70 -18.34 -8.75
N GLU A 91 1.94 -17.08 -8.36
CA GLU A 91 2.60 -16.63 -7.13
C GLU A 91 1.67 -16.58 -5.91
N VAL A 92 0.36 -16.87 -6.05
CA VAL A 92 -0.61 -16.77 -4.95
C VAL A 92 -1.46 -18.04 -4.82
N ARG A 93 -1.70 -18.43 -3.57
CA ARG A 93 -2.48 -19.61 -3.18
C ARG A 93 -3.45 -19.23 -2.06
N LEU A 94 -4.68 -19.74 -2.11
CA LEU A 94 -5.68 -19.51 -1.06
C LEU A 94 -5.68 -20.68 -0.07
N LEU A 95 -5.61 -20.37 1.23
CA LEU A 95 -5.35 -21.35 2.28
C LEU A 95 -6.41 -21.42 3.38
N GLY A 96 -7.54 -20.71 3.24
CA GLY A 96 -8.56 -20.44 4.28
C GLY A 96 -9.20 -21.62 5.04
N TRP A 97 -8.62 -22.81 4.94
CA TRP A 97 -8.84 -24.02 5.72
C TRP A 97 -7.78 -24.25 6.82
N ASN A 98 -6.64 -23.53 6.82
CA ASN A 98 -5.56 -23.67 7.82
C ASN A 98 -5.41 -22.40 8.69
N ALA A 99 -4.78 -22.53 9.86
CA ALA A 99 -4.49 -21.42 10.75
C ALA A 99 -3.06 -21.48 11.29
N ALA A 100 -2.41 -20.32 11.41
CA ALA A 100 -1.08 -20.17 11.96
C ALA A 100 -1.13 -19.66 13.41
N LEU A 101 -0.16 -20.08 14.22
CA LEU A 101 0.03 -19.55 15.57
C LEU A 101 0.70 -18.17 15.47
N THR A 102 0.13 -17.17 16.12
CA THR A 102 0.58 -15.78 16.07
C THR A 102 1.49 -15.45 17.26
N HIS A 103 2.17 -14.30 17.21
CA HIS A 103 2.95 -13.83 18.36
C HIS A 103 2.09 -13.74 19.64
N ARG A 104 0.79 -13.48 19.53
CA ARG A 104 -0.11 -13.35 20.69
C ARG A 104 -0.61 -14.69 21.24
N ASN A 105 0.03 -15.81 20.90
CA ASN A 105 -0.43 -17.16 21.28
C ASN A 105 -1.86 -17.46 20.78
N ARG A 106 -2.27 -16.93 19.62
CA ARG A 106 -3.60 -17.18 19.04
C ARG A 106 -3.49 -17.89 17.70
N TRP A 107 -4.43 -18.78 17.42
CA TRP A 107 -4.61 -19.34 16.09
C TRP A 107 -5.41 -18.37 15.22
N ARG A 108 -4.88 -18.06 14.03
CA ARG A 108 -5.54 -17.18 13.05
C ARG A 108 -5.47 -17.77 11.66
N THR A 109 -6.56 -17.61 10.91
CA THR A 109 -6.70 -18.16 9.55
C THR A 109 -5.55 -17.69 8.67
N ILE A 110 -4.96 -18.62 7.91
CA ILE A 110 -4.05 -18.32 6.82
C ILE A 110 -4.91 -18.04 5.59
N GLY A 111 -5.08 -16.76 5.24
CA GLY A 111 -5.89 -16.37 4.09
C GLY A 111 -5.21 -16.71 2.77
N LYS A 112 -3.93 -16.37 2.64
CA LYS A 112 -3.15 -16.53 1.40
C LYS A 112 -1.72 -16.98 1.69
N ALA A 113 -1.10 -17.68 0.74
CA ALA A 113 0.36 -17.82 0.64
C ALA A 113 0.85 -17.20 -0.66
N PHE A 114 2.08 -16.69 -0.61
CA PHE A 114 2.76 -15.99 -1.69
C PHE A 114 4.08 -16.70 -1.99
N GLU A 115 4.47 -16.77 -3.27
CA GLU A 115 5.78 -17.20 -3.76
C GLU A 115 6.26 -16.19 -4.80
N HIS A 116 7.48 -15.67 -4.72
CA HIS A 116 8.07 -14.93 -5.84
C HIS A 116 9.58 -15.13 -5.92
N LEU A 117 10.15 -14.87 -7.09
CA LEU A 117 11.59 -14.95 -7.30
C LEU A 117 12.31 -13.77 -6.62
N TYR A 118 13.30 -14.07 -5.80
CA TYR A 118 14.18 -13.09 -5.16
C TYR A 118 15.63 -13.31 -5.60
N ALA A 119 16.35 -12.20 -5.77
CA ALA A 119 17.79 -12.19 -6.02
C ALA A 119 18.41 -11.11 -5.13
N GLY A 120 19.19 -11.51 -4.15
CA GLY A 120 19.78 -10.58 -3.19
C GLY A 120 20.34 -11.28 -1.96
N ARG A 121 20.67 -10.49 -0.95
CA ARG A 121 21.19 -10.98 0.33
C ARG A 121 20.07 -11.64 1.12
N VAL A 122 20.35 -12.74 1.80
CA VAL A 122 19.48 -13.36 2.82
C VAL A 122 20.29 -13.48 4.10
N LEU A 123 19.61 -13.35 5.22
CA LEU A 123 20.22 -13.48 6.54
C LEU A 123 19.89 -14.84 7.12
N GLU A 124 20.89 -15.48 7.71
CA GLU A 124 20.70 -16.67 8.52
C GLU A 124 20.79 -16.26 9.99
N VAL A 125 19.68 -16.35 10.70
CA VAL A 125 19.59 -16.01 12.13
C VAL A 125 19.73 -17.30 12.92
N HIS A 126 20.89 -17.49 13.55
CA HIS A 126 21.21 -18.64 14.39
C HIS A 126 20.76 -18.35 15.81
N VAL A 127 19.70 -19.02 16.24
CA VAL A 127 19.15 -18.88 17.59
C VAL A 127 19.52 -20.13 18.39
N LYS A 128 20.00 -19.93 19.61
CA LYS A 128 20.56 -21.02 20.42
C LYS A 128 19.61 -22.20 20.55
N GLY A 129 20.07 -23.35 20.07
CA GLY A 129 19.32 -24.60 20.10
C GLY A 129 18.21 -24.72 19.06
N LEU A 130 17.86 -23.69 18.29
CA LEU A 130 16.73 -23.71 17.34
C LEU A 130 17.15 -23.93 15.88
N PRO A 131 16.22 -24.33 15.00
CA PRO A 131 16.45 -24.30 13.56
C PRO A 131 16.79 -22.89 13.08
N VAL A 132 17.77 -22.79 12.19
CA VAL A 132 18.21 -21.53 11.59
C VAL A 132 17.06 -20.88 10.84
N LEU A 133 16.77 -19.61 11.12
CA LEU A 133 15.79 -18.85 10.35
C LEU A 133 16.48 -18.13 9.19
N ARG A 134 16.12 -18.49 7.95
CA ARG A 134 16.65 -17.86 6.74
C ARG A 134 15.61 -16.91 6.16
N CYS A 135 15.92 -15.61 6.13
CA CYS A 135 14.95 -14.59 5.75
C CYS A 135 15.59 -13.44 4.96
N THR A 136 14.76 -12.68 4.22
CA THR A 136 15.24 -11.45 3.59
C THR A 136 15.65 -10.43 4.67
N PRO A 137 16.67 -9.58 4.45
CA PRO A 137 17.19 -8.61 5.43
C PRO A 137 16.13 -7.73 6.10
N ASP A 138 15.05 -7.45 5.36
CA ASP A 138 13.96 -6.62 5.82
C ASP A 138 12.93 -7.36 6.68
N HIS A 139 12.96 -8.70 6.78
CA HIS A 139 12.01 -9.50 7.56
C HIS A 139 12.04 -9.10 9.04
N ARG A 140 10.88 -9.04 9.72
CA ARG A 140 10.81 -8.63 11.12
C ARG A 140 10.59 -9.80 12.07
N LEU A 141 11.37 -9.81 13.13
CA LEU A 141 11.26 -10.75 14.24
C LEU A 141 10.83 -9.99 15.49
N PHE A 142 10.08 -10.66 16.37
CA PHE A 142 9.74 -10.10 17.68
C PHE A 142 10.87 -10.39 18.68
N ILE A 143 11.45 -9.34 19.26
CA ILE A 143 12.47 -9.43 20.30
C ILE A 143 12.00 -8.83 21.63
N GLN A 144 12.60 -9.28 22.73
CA GLN A 144 12.40 -8.66 24.03
C GLN A 144 13.15 -7.33 24.13
N SER A 145 12.42 -6.25 24.39
CA SER A 145 12.98 -4.95 24.75
C SER A 145 12.60 -4.57 26.19
N SER A 146 13.10 -3.42 26.67
CA SER A 146 12.76 -2.89 28.00
C SER A 146 11.27 -2.52 28.18
N ARG A 147 10.51 -2.42 27.08
CA ARG A 147 9.09 -2.04 27.07
C ARG A 147 8.14 -3.19 26.74
N GLY A 148 8.66 -4.41 26.60
CA GLY A 148 7.91 -5.58 26.15
C GLY A 148 8.46 -6.12 24.83
N LEU A 149 7.61 -6.77 24.05
CA LEU A 149 7.97 -7.25 22.73
C LEU A 149 8.01 -6.13 21.70
N GLU A 150 9.04 -6.11 20.88
CA GLU A 150 9.26 -5.15 19.81
C GLU A 150 9.58 -5.88 18.50
N GLU A 151 9.06 -5.38 17.39
CA GLU A 151 9.39 -5.90 16.06
C GLU A 151 10.66 -5.23 15.51
N VAL A 152 11.70 -6.02 15.32
CA VAL A 152 12.99 -5.55 14.80
C VAL A 152 13.31 -6.22 13.47
N ARG A 153 13.87 -5.46 12.53
CA ARG A 153 14.29 -5.98 11.24
C ARG A 153 15.47 -6.93 11.41
N ALA A 154 15.50 -8.01 10.62
CA ALA A 154 16.54 -9.01 10.68
C ALA A 154 17.95 -8.42 10.48
N ASP A 155 18.10 -7.42 9.61
CA ASP A 155 19.39 -6.72 9.38
C ASP A 155 19.79 -5.72 10.47
N GLN A 156 18.95 -5.54 11.48
CA GLN A 156 19.21 -4.72 12.66
C GLN A 156 19.41 -5.55 13.93
N LEU A 157 19.22 -6.87 13.84
CA LEU A 157 19.49 -7.79 14.94
C LEU A 157 20.99 -8.00 15.10
N GLY A 158 21.40 -8.35 16.31
CA GLY A 158 22.76 -8.72 16.64
C GLY A 158 22.83 -9.92 17.60
N PRO A 159 24.03 -10.46 17.81
CA PRO A 159 24.25 -11.47 18.84
C PRO A 159 23.79 -10.99 20.22
N ASN A 160 23.13 -11.86 20.97
CA ASN A 160 22.50 -11.62 22.27
C ASN A 160 21.16 -10.86 22.27
N ASP A 161 20.60 -10.49 21.11
CA ASP A 161 19.19 -10.10 21.07
C ASP A 161 18.32 -11.31 21.39
N PHE A 162 17.30 -11.11 22.23
CA PHE A 162 16.42 -12.18 22.69
C PHE A 162 15.19 -12.24 21.80
N VAL A 163 15.13 -13.21 20.90
CA VAL A 163 13.94 -13.47 20.08
C VAL A 163 12.87 -14.18 20.88
N ALA A 164 11.61 -13.89 20.57
CA ALA A 164 10.47 -14.43 21.27
C ALA A 164 9.87 -15.66 20.57
N ILE A 165 9.59 -16.66 21.39
CA ILE A 165 8.90 -17.89 21.04
C ILE A 165 7.57 -17.89 21.81
N PRO A 166 6.41 -17.84 21.13
CA PRO A 166 5.13 -17.99 21.81
C PRO A 166 5.09 -19.32 22.56
N ARG A 167 4.71 -19.33 23.85
CA ARG A 167 4.69 -20.56 24.67
C ARG A 167 3.91 -21.71 24.01
N SER A 168 2.82 -21.38 23.33
CA SER A 168 1.98 -22.36 22.64
C SER A 168 2.68 -23.06 21.48
N ALA A 169 3.79 -22.51 20.96
CA ALA A 169 4.58 -23.12 19.91
C ALA A 169 5.43 -24.30 20.45
N MET A 170 5.87 -24.24 21.71
CA MET A 170 6.72 -25.27 22.33
C MET A 170 5.92 -26.42 22.96
N THR A 171 4.65 -26.19 23.27
CA THR A 171 3.75 -27.22 23.84
C THR A 171 3.10 -28.10 22.78
N MET A 172 3.37 -27.86 21.49
CA MET A 172 2.90 -28.69 20.40
C MET A 172 3.54 -30.09 20.49
N GLN A 173 2.72 -31.13 20.59
CA GLN A 173 3.16 -32.52 20.83
C GLN A 173 3.84 -33.20 19.62
N GLN A 174 4.07 -32.49 18.52
CA GLN A 174 4.71 -33.06 17.33
C GLN A 174 6.17 -32.60 17.22
N PRO A 175 7.16 -33.51 17.19
CA PRO A 175 8.55 -33.14 16.96
C PRO A 175 8.71 -32.50 15.56
N LEU A 176 9.66 -31.57 15.44
CA LEU A 176 9.97 -30.75 14.26
C LEU A 176 10.35 -31.52 12.96
N LEU A 177 10.15 -32.84 12.85
CA LEU A 177 10.66 -33.66 11.75
C LEU A 177 9.76 -34.86 11.43
N GLU A 178 9.06 -34.81 10.28
CA GLU A 178 8.70 -36.02 9.50
C GLU A 178 8.88 -35.89 7.96
N HIS A 179 9.36 -34.76 7.38
CA HIS A 179 9.39 -34.60 5.91
C HIS A 179 10.74 -34.26 5.23
N VAL A 180 11.90 -34.36 5.90
CA VAL A 180 13.22 -34.14 5.23
C VAL A 180 13.83 -35.44 4.65
N THR A 181 13.02 -36.38 4.17
CA THR A 181 13.54 -37.65 3.61
C THR A 181 13.05 -37.95 2.20
N ALA A 182 13.29 -37.05 1.23
CA ALA A 182 13.35 -37.42 -0.19
C ALA A 182 13.91 -36.31 -1.09
N SER A 183 15.22 -36.03 -1.03
CA SER A 183 16.07 -35.75 -2.23
C SER A 183 17.43 -35.18 -1.84
N SER A 184 18.47 -35.67 -2.51
CA SER A 184 19.89 -35.30 -2.41
C SER A 184 20.59 -35.64 -1.08
N GLY A 185 21.53 -36.58 -1.17
CA GLY A 185 22.42 -36.94 -0.08
C GLY A 185 23.41 -35.82 0.21
N ASP A 186 23.27 -35.24 1.39
CA ASP A 186 24.39 -34.81 2.21
C ASP A 186 23.98 -34.97 3.68
N THR A 187 24.80 -35.70 4.44
CA THR A 187 24.48 -36.14 5.80
C THR A 187 24.77 -35.03 6.81
N GLY A 188 23.78 -34.19 7.09
CA GLY A 188 23.73 -33.31 8.25
C GLY A 188 22.61 -33.75 9.20
N ASN A 189 22.96 -34.40 10.31
CA ASN A 189 22.00 -34.80 11.36
C ASN A 189 21.30 -33.56 11.96
N LEU A 190 20.04 -33.28 11.61
CA LEU A 190 19.18 -32.43 12.44
C LEU A 190 18.61 -33.29 13.58
N ALA A 191 19.22 -33.16 14.76
CA ALA A 191 18.69 -33.71 16.00
C ALA A 191 17.44 -32.93 16.43
N ILE A 192 16.39 -33.68 16.77
CA ILE A 192 15.14 -33.19 17.33
C ILE A 192 15.41 -32.61 18.72
N LEU A 193 15.03 -31.35 18.96
CA LEU A 193 14.90 -30.83 20.32
C LEU A 193 13.68 -31.49 20.97
N ALA A 194 13.91 -32.44 21.87
CA ALA A 194 13.00 -32.61 22.98
C ALA A 194 12.96 -31.29 23.76
N SER A 195 11.80 -30.92 24.31
CA SER A 195 11.63 -29.75 25.19
C SER A 195 12.72 -29.59 26.25
N ASP A 196 13.37 -30.70 26.61
CA ASP A 196 14.38 -30.82 27.65
C ASP A 196 15.77 -30.29 27.25
N SER A 197 15.96 -29.85 25.99
CA SER A 197 17.27 -29.43 25.45
C SER A 197 17.33 -27.96 24.97
N LEU A 198 16.24 -27.20 25.09
CA LEU A 198 16.28 -25.75 24.87
C LEU A 198 16.88 -25.07 26.11
N GLU A 199 18.03 -24.43 25.95
CA GLU A 199 18.54 -23.49 26.95
C GLU A 199 17.73 -22.18 26.88
N ILE A 200 16.59 -22.17 27.56
CA ILE A 200 15.76 -20.99 27.77
C ILE A 200 16.55 -20.03 28.65
N ALA A 201 16.97 -18.91 28.06
CA ALA A 201 17.74 -17.90 28.79
C ALA A 201 16.85 -17.05 29.69
N GLN A 202 15.61 -16.72 29.25
CA GLN A 202 14.61 -16.02 30.04
C GLN A 202 13.20 -16.51 29.65
N GLU A 203 12.25 -16.45 30.58
CA GLU A 203 10.86 -16.78 30.32
C GLU A 203 9.90 -15.76 30.93
N SER A 204 8.76 -15.56 30.26
CA SER A 204 7.63 -14.77 30.75
C SER A 204 6.36 -15.63 30.77
N ALA A 205 5.22 -15.07 31.21
CA ALA A 205 3.94 -15.77 31.17
C ALA A 205 3.51 -16.18 29.75
N GLU A 206 3.99 -15.50 28.71
CA GLU A 206 3.50 -15.66 27.32
C GLU A 206 4.59 -16.15 26.35
N TYR A 207 5.87 -15.98 26.69
CA TYR A 207 6.99 -16.23 25.78
C TYR A 207 8.17 -16.94 26.45
N PHE A 208 8.87 -17.76 25.66
CA PHE A 208 10.27 -18.11 25.90
C PHE A 208 11.16 -17.16 25.12
N LEU A 209 12.25 -16.72 25.74
CA LEU A 209 13.19 -15.76 25.18
C LEU A 209 14.54 -16.43 25.02
N VAL A 210 15.01 -16.48 23.78
CA VAL A 210 16.23 -17.21 23.41
C VAL A 210 17.19 -16.26 22.69
N PRO A 211 18.48 -16.22 23.06
CA PRO A 211 19.43 -15.31 22.45
C PRO A 211 19.79 -15.77 21.03
N ILE A 212 19.99 -14.79 20.15
CA ILE A 212 20.68 -15.00 18.87
C ILE A 212 22.16 -15.26 19.16
N GLU A 213 22.70 -16.36 18.64
CA GLU A 213 24.12 -16.71 18.73
C GLU A 213 24.93 -16.00 17.65
N GLU A 214 24.41 -16.02 16.42
CA GLU A 214 25.09 -15.51 15.24
C GLU A 214 24.08 -15.06 14.19
N ILE A 215 24.47 -14.07 13.39
CA ILE A 215 23.77 -13.71 12.16
C ILE A 215 24.80 -13.72 11.05
N SER A 216 24.57 -14.55 10.04
CA SER A 216 25.38 -14.61 8.84
C SER A 216 24.58 -14.13 7.63
N GLU A 217 25.29 -13.83 6.55
CA GLU A 217 24.68 -13.36 5.30
C GLU A 217 25.20 -14.21 4.15
N GLU A 218 24.31 -14.55 3.23
CA GLU A 218 24.68 -15.10 1.93
C GLU A 218 23.87 -14.48 0.79
N THR A 219 24.34 -14.68 -0.44
CA THR A 219 23.61 -14.29 -1.64
C THR A 219 22.71 -15.43 -2.10
N TYR A 220 21.43 -15.14 -2.28
CA TYR A 220 20.42 -16.10 -2.70
C TYR A 220 19.75 -15.65 -3.99
N ILE A 221 19.51 -16.62 -4.89
CA ILE A 221 18.67 -16.47 -6.08
C ILE A 221 17.72 -17.66 -6.11
N GLY A 222 16.42 -17.40 -5.91
CA GLY A 222 15.42 -18.45 -5.84
C GLY A 222 14.07 -17.97 -5.34
N PRO A 223 13.08 -18.87 -5.21
CA PRO A 223 11.76 -18.52 -4.72
C PRO A 223 11.80 -18.20 -3.22
N VAL A 224 11.11 -17.14 -2.84
CA VAL A 224 10.86 -16.78 -1.44
C VAL A 224 9.37 -16.67 -1.20
N TYR A 225 8.97 -16.94 0.04
CA TYR A 225 7.57 -17.13 0.41
C TYR A 225 7.14 -16.20 1.54
N ASN A 226 5.84 -15.96 1.63
CA ASN A 226 5.21 -15.36 2.80
C ASN A 226 3.75 -15.85 2.89
N ILE A 227 3.10 -15.65 4.04
CA ILE A 227 1.68 -15.94 4.24
C ILE A 227 0.94 -14.74 4.81
N GLU A 228 -0.34 -14.61 4.44
CA GLU A 228 -1.28 -13.65 5.02
C GLU A 228 -2.05 -14.36 6.14
N VAL A 229 -1.97 -13.81 7.34
CA VAL A 229 -2.61 -14.32 8.56
C VAL A 229 -3.52 -13.23 9.11
N GLU A 230 -4.78 -13.57 9.32
CA GLU A 230 -5.83 -12.62 9.69
C GLU A 230 -5.64 -12.06 11.11
N GLU A 231 -6.12 -10.84 11.35
CA GLU A 231 -6.16 -10.09 12.62
C GLU A 231 -4.81 -9.76 13.30
N ASP A 232 -3.99 -10.75 13.60
CA ASP A 232 -2.76 -10.58 14.39
C ASP A 232 -1.54 -10.25 13.54
N HIS A 233 -1.70 -10.33 12.21
CA HIS A 233 -0.73 -9.90 11.23
C HIS A 233 0.70 -10.45 11.44
N SER A 234 0.78 -11.67 11.95
CA SER A 234 2.00 -12.34 12.38
C SER A 234 1.78 -13.85 12.38
N TYR A 235 2.87 -14.60 12.44
CA TYR A 235 2.85 -16.03 12.64
C TYR A 235 4.14 -16.51 13.30
N THR A 236 4.24 -17.80 13.53
CA THR A 236 5.43 -18.44 14.08
C THR A 236 6.16 -19.19 12.99
N ALA A 237 7.41 -18.82 12.71
CA ALA A 237 8.31 -19.39 11.73
C ALA A 237 9.57 -19.94 12.42
N ASN A 238 9.87 -21.23 12.26
CA ASN A 238 10.92 -21.94 12.98
C ASN A 238 10.86 -21.70 14.50
N LEU A 239 9.64 -21.71 15.07
CA LEU A 239 9.31 -21.37 16.47
C LEU A 239 9.43 -19.89 16.84
N LEU A 240 9.95 -19.03 15.97
CA LEU A 240 10.11 -17.60 16.23
C LEU A 240 8.87 -16.82 15.81
N ALA A 241 8.44 -15.87 16.63
CA ALA A 241 7.38 -14.94 16.25
C ALA A 241 7.88 -13.94 15.19
N VAL A 242 7.12 -13.80 14.09
CA VAL A 242 7.45 -12.99 12.90
C VAL A 242 6.23 -12.29 12.31
N SER A 243 6.43 -11.21 11.53
CA SER A 243 5.34 -10.37 10.98
C SER A 243 4.87 -10.79 9.57
N ASN A 244 3.71 -10.33 9.10
CA ASN A 244 3.09 -10.72 7.82
C ASN A 244 2.88 -9.59 6.76
N CYS A 245 2.16 -9.84 5.64
CA CYS A 245 1.98 -8.93 4.49
C CYS A 245 0.50 -8.74 4.02
N GLN A 246 0.04 -7.51 3.66
CA GLN A 246 -1.38 -7.24 3.29
C GLN A 246 -1.75 -6.51 1.97
N ASN A 247 -0.86 -5.99 1.10
CA ASN A 247 -1.28 -5.46 -0.23
C ASN A 247 -0.15 -5.42 -1.30
N ALA A 248 0.79 -6.36 -1.24
CA ALA A 248 1.94 -6.40 -2.15
C ALA A 248 1.60 -6.87 -3.58
N ASP A 249 0.49 -7.58 -3.78
CA ASP A 249 0.20 -8.32 -5.01
C ASP A 249 0.18 -7.43 -6.28
N ILE A 250 -0.44 -6.25 -6.25
CA ILE A 250 -0.50 -5.38 -7.45
C ILE A 250 0.77 -4.54 -7.62
N SER A 251 1.27 -3.96 -6.52
CA SER A 251 2.39 -3.00 -6.55
C SER A 251 3.78 -3.66 -6.64
N GLN A 252 3.90 -4.93 -6.22
CA GLN A 252 5.15 -5.68 -6.23
C GLN A 252 5.23 -6.77 -7.28
N ARG A 253 4.14 -7.08 -8.00
CA ARG A 253 4.24 -7.91 -9.22
C ARG A 253 5.27 -7.31 -10.16
N ARG A 254 6.40 -8.00 -10.32
CA ARG A 254 7.46 -7.68 -11.31
C ARG A 254 7.29 -8.48 -12.60
N LYS A 255 6.27 -9.32 -12.64
CA LYS A 255 5.83 -10.01 -13.85
C LYS A 255 4.85 -9.12 -14.62
N VAL A 256 5.04 -9.09 -15.93
CA VAL A 256 4.24 -8.30 -16.85
C VAL A 256 2.98 -9.10 -17.18
N GLU A 257 1.91 -8.87 -16.42
CA GLU A 257 0.65 -9.60 -16.50
C GLU A 257 -0.54 -8.63 -16.60
N GLY A 258 -1.71 -9.17 -16.93
CA GLY A 258 -2.93 -8.40 -17.12
C GLY A 258 -3.81 -8.98 -18.22
N ILE A 259 -5.07 -8.58 -18.21
CA ILE A 259 -5.99 -8.82 -19.31
C ILE A 259 -5.52 -7.96 -20.48
N GLU A 260 -5.29 -8.59 -21.62
CA GLU A 260 -4.94 -7.91 -22.85
C GLU A 260 -6.14 -7.09 -23.34
N VAL A 261 -5.94 -5.79 -23.46
CA VAL A 261 -6.95 -4.83 -23.89
C VAL A 261 -6.30 -3.76 -24.75
N GLU A 262 -7.02 -3.33 -25.78
CA GLU A 262 -6.64 -2.16 -26.54
C GLU A 262 -7.15 -0.88 -25.83
N PRO A 263 -6.53 0.30 -26.07
CA PRO A 263 -7.02 1.55 -25.53
C PRO A 263 -8.52 1.82 -25.78
N GLN A 264 -9.05 1.44 -26.96
CA GLN A 264 -10.48 1.56 -27.25
C GLN A 264 -11.37 0.63 -26.42
N ASP A 265 -10.86 -0.52 -25.98
CA ASP A 265 -11.63 -1.47 -25.17
C ASP A 265 -11.87 -0.88 -23.78
N VAL A 266 -10.85 -0.25 -23.19
CA VAL A 266 -10.98 0.46 -21.90
C VAL A 266 -12.02 1.57 -21.99
N VAL A 267 -12.01 2.35 -23.07
CA VAL A 267 -13.02 3.41 -23.30
C VAL A 267 -14.42 2.82 -23.49
N ARG A 268 -14.55 1.74 -24.27
CA ARG A 268 -15.83 1.05 -24.48
C ARG A 268 -16.39 0.54 -23.16
N MET A 269 -15.59 -0.17 -22.36
CA MET A 269 -16.01 -0.67 -21.04
C MET A 269 -16.43 0.48 -20.12
N THR A 270 -15.70 1.60 -20.14
CA THR A 270 -16.08 2.80 -19.36
C THR A 270 -17.48 3.29 -19.71
N LEU A 271 -17.80 3.38 -21.01
CA LEU A 271 -19.11 3.80 -21.50
C LEU A 271 -20.20 2.78 -21.16
N GLU A 272 -19.92 1.48 -21.32
CA GLU A 272 -20.83 0.39 -20.98
C GLU A 272 -21.20 0.36 -19.48
N GLN A 273 -20.27 0.76 -18.61
CA GLN A 273 -20.52 0.91 -17.18
C GLN A 273 -21.27 2.19 -16.81
N GLY A 274 -21.55 3.08 -17.77
CA GLY A 274 -22.20 4.37 -17.55
C GLY A 274 -21.32 5.34 -16.74
N CYS A 275 -20.00 5.18 -16.79
CA CYS A 275 -19.06 6.04 -16.09
C CYS A 275 -18.90 7.38 -16.81
N GLN A 276 -18.61 8.44 -16.05
CA GLN A 276 -18.33 9.79 -16.58
C GLN A 276 -16.85 9.96 -16.92
N GLY A 277 -15.99 9.04 -16.46
CA GLY A 277 -14.56 9.12 -16.68
C GLY A 277 -13.77 7.91 -16.23
N LEU A 278 -12.46 8.06 -16.35
CA LEU A 278 -11.44 7.07 -16.02
C LEU A 278 -10.54 7.57 -14.89
N ALA A 279 -10.13 6.67 -14.01
CA ALA A 279 -9.03 6.89 -13.08
C ALA A 279 -7.90 5.89 -13.31
N TYR A 280 -6.67 6.38 -13.31
CA TYR A 280 -5.46 5.58 -13.35
C TYR A 280 -4.85 5.63 -11.94
N THR A 281 -4.83 4.50 -11.23
CA THR A 281 -4.71 4.44 -9.77
C THR A 281 -4.19 3.08 -9.29
N TYR A 282 -4.29 2.79 -7.98
CA TYR A 282 -3.76 1.61 -7.25
C TYR A 282 -2.23 1.52 -7.19
N ASN A 283 -1.54 1.85 -8.26
CA ASN A 283 -0.10 2.10 -8.31
C ASN A 283 0.15 3.51 -8.89
N GLN A 284 1.38 3.77 -9.35
CA GLN A 284 1.74 5.06 -9.94
C GLN A 284 1.35 5.11 -11.43
N PRO A 285 0.43 5.97 -11.89
CA PRO A 285 -0.06 5.95 -13.27
C PRO A 285 0.99 6.34 -14.32
N THR A 286 2.00 7.13 -13.93
CA THR A 286 3.01 7.62 -14.88
C THR A 286 4.01 6.57 -15.33
N ILE A 287 4.16 5.47 -14.58
CA ILE A 287 5.03 4.37 -15.00
C ILE A 287 4.53 3.69 -16.28
N PHE A 288 3.25 3.86 -16.64
CA PHE A 288 2.62 3.38 -17.88
C PHE A 288 1.98 4.51 -18.70
N ILE A 289 2.54 5.74 -18.64
CA ILE A 289 1.94 6.95 -19.23
C ILE A 289 1.59 6.84 -20.72
N GLU A 290 2.33 6.09 -21.53
CA GLU A 290 2.04 5.92 -22.96
C GLU A 290 0.68 5.25 -23.15
N PHE A 291 0.40 4.22 -22.36
CA PHE A 291 -0.87 3.52 -22.40
C PHE A 291 -2.01 4.39 -21.83
N ALA A 292 -1.76 5.06 -20.69
CA ALA A 292 -2.71 5.99 -20.10
C ALA A 292 -3.06 7.16 -21.04
N ARG A 293 -2.08 7.71 -21.76
CA ARG A 293 -2.27 8.77 -22.76
C ARG A 293 -3.14 8.28 -23.91
N ASP A 294 -2.83 7.12 -24.47
CA ASP A 294 -3.54 6.60 -25.64
C ASP A 294 -5.01 6.26 -25.31
N ILE A 295 -5.28 5.74 -24.09
CA ILE A 295 -6.63 5.61 -23.55
C ILE A 295 -7.26 6.99 -23.39
N GLY A 296 -6.59 7.91 -22.70
CA GLY A 296 -7.16 9.20 -22.31
C GLY A 296 -7.50 10.10 -23.49
N MET A 297 -6.67 10.09 -24.53
CA MET A 297 -6.96 10.81 -25.79
C MET A 297 -8.23 10.29 -26.46
N ARG A 298 -8.48 8.97 -26.42
CA ARG A 298 -9.71 8.37 -26.93
C ARG A 298 -10.90 8.65 -26.01
N ALA A 299 -10.69 8.57 -24.69
CA ALA A 299 -11.70 8.87 -23.69
C ALA A 299 -12.23 10.31 -23.84
N ARG A 300 -11.34 11.29 -24.05
CA ARG A 300 -11.74 12.69 -24.32
C ARG A 300 -12.58 12.84 -25.57
N LYS A 301 -12.23 12.13 -26.66
CA LYS A 301 -13.06 12.12 -27.88
C LYS A 301 -14.46 11.55 -27.63
N ALA A 302 -14.61 10.66 -26.65
CA ALA A 302 -15.88 10.12 -26.20
C ALA A 302 -16.57 10.96 -25.09
N GLY A 303 -16.01 12.13 -24.73
CA GLY A 303 -16.58 13.01 -23.70
C GLY A 303 -16.33 12.57 -22.26
N LEU A 304 -15.41 11.63 -22.03
CA LEU A 304 -15.03 11.13 -20.70
C LEU A 304 -13.88 11.95 -20.10
N ILE A 305 -13.93 12.15 -18.79
CA ILE A 305 -12.83 12.80 -18.03
C ILE A 305 -11.73 11.78 -17.67
N ASN A 306 -10.49 12.26 -17.50
CA ASN A 306 -9.35 11.46 -17.09
C ASN A 306 -8.74 11.97 -15.78
N ILE A 307 -8.53 11.05 -14.84
CA ILE A 307 -8.08 11.34 -13.48
C ILE A 307 -6.84 10.51 -13.13
N PHE A 308 -5.81 11.15 -12.60
CA PHE A 308 -4.67 10.46 -11.99
C PHE A 308 -4.79 10.48 -10.47
N VAL A 309 -4.56 9.33 -9.84
CA VAL A 309 -4.20 9.26 -8.42
C VAL A 309 -2.72 8.94 -8.38
N SER A 310 -1.90 9.96 -8.11
CA SER A 310 -0.46 9.93 -8.33
C SER A 310 0.30 10.19 -7.03
N ASN A 311 1.49 9.62 -6.88
CA ASN A 311 2.45 10.05 -5.86
C ASN A 311 3.23 11.31 -6.26
N GLY A 312 3.05 11.79 -7.50
CA GLY A 312 3.66 13.00 -8.05
C GLY A 312 5.18 12.95 -8.21
N TYR A 313 5.83 11.79 -8.06
CA TYR A 313 7.28 11.65 -8.24
C TYR A 313 7.63 11.45 -9.72
N ASP A 314 7.32 12.47 -10.52
CA ASP A 314 7.34 12.41 -11.99
C ASP A 314 8.50 13.24 -12.57
N THR A 315 8.91 12.89 -13.79
CA THR A 315 9.90 13.69 -14.53
C THR A 315 9.21 14.81 -15.31
N PRO A 316 9.91 15.92 -15.63
CA PRO A 316 9.33 17.01 -16.43
C PRO A 316 8.77 16.55 -17.78
N GLU A 317 9.40 15.57 -18.43
CA GLU A 317 8.93 14.99 -19.70
C GLU A 317 7.59 14.27 -19.55
N THR A 318 7.41 13.58 -18.42
CA THR A 318 6.15 12.91 -18.09
C THR A 318 5.05 13.93 -17.86
N VAL A 319 5.33 14.99 -17.11
CA VAL A 319 4.36 16.08 -16.86
C VAL A 319 3.98 16.79 -18.15
N ALA A 320 4.92 16.99 -19.08
CA ALA A 320 4.65 17.61 -20.38
C ALA A 320 3.66 16.83 -21.27
N GLU A 321 3.54 15.51 -21.07
CA GLU A 321 2.55 14.68 -21.78
C GLU A 321 1.14 14.79 -21.19
N MET A 322 1.00 15.05 -19.89
CA MET A 322 -0.28 15.02 -19.18
C MET A 322 -1.36 15.93 -19.81
N PRO A 323 -1.09 17.19 -20.22
CA PRO A 323 -2.12 18.10 -20.74
C PRO A 323 -2.77 17.65 -22.05
N LYS A 324 -2.21 16.63 -22.73
CA LYS A 324 -2.77 16.06 -23.95
C LYS A 324 -4.05 15.26 -23.67
N PHE A 325 -4.23 14.77 -22.44
CA PHE A 325 -5.34 13.88 -22.11
C PHE A 325 -5.88 13.99 -20.68
N LEU A 326 -5.07 14.43 -19.72
CA LEU A 326 -5.44 14.47 -18.30
C LEU A 326 -6.30 15.70 -17.98
N ASP A 327 -7.31 15.53 -17.14
CA ASP A 327 -8.20 16.62 -16.70
C ASP A 327 -8.03 16.93 -15.21
N CYS A 328 -7.68 15.92 -14.39
CA CYS A 328 -7.52 16.06 -12.95
C CYS A 328 -6.41 15.14 -12.42
N VAL A 329 -5.67 15.59 -11.42
CA VAL A 329 -4.75 14.79 -10.63
C VAL A 329 -4.98 15.04 -9.14
N THR A 330 -4.95 13.97 -8.35
CA THR A 330 -4.69 14.06 -6.91
C THR A 330 -3.27 13.58 -6.64
N VAL A 331 -2.50 14.36 -5.88
CA VAL A 331 -1.10 14.05 -5.55
C VAL A 331 -1.00 13.65 -4.08
N ASP A 332 -0.58 12.41 -3.84
CA ASP A 332 -0.48 11.77 -2.52
C ASP A 332 0.90 11.99 -1.91
N PHE A 333 0.95 12.92 -0.95
CA PHE A 333 2.00 12.97 0.04
C PHE A 333 1.79 11.89 1.09
N LYS A 334 2.88 11.53 1.75
CA LYS A 334 2.87 10.69 2.95
C LYS A 334 3.79 11.34 3.97
N GLY A 335 3.30 11.46 5.21
CA GLY A 335 4.04 12.16 6.26
C GLY A 335 4.42 13.59 5.87
N SER A 336 3.53 14.29 5.16
CA SER A 336 3.72 15.66 4.66
C SER A 336 4.97 15.87 3.79
N GLY A 337 5.51 14.80 3.20
CA GLY A 337 6.75 14.84 2.42
C GLY A 337 8.01 15.10 3.25
N GLU A 338 7.96 14.86 4.56
CA GLU A 338 9.11 15.03 5.45
C GLU A 338 10.28 14.14 5.00
N THR A 339 11.50 14.72 4.95
CA THR A 339 12.64 14.09 4.28
C THR A 339 13.07 12.78 4.94
N ASN A 340 13.10 12.71 6.27
CA ASN A 340 13.47 11.48 6.96
C ASN A 340 12.39 10.41 6.79
N PHE A 341 11.12 10.79 6.85
CA PHE A 341 10.00 9.90 6.58
C PHE A 341 10.07 9.32 5.16
N VAL A 342 10.16 10.15 4.12
CA VAL A 342 10.17 9.67 2.73
C VAL A 342 11.42 8.86 2.40
N ARG A 343 12.59 9.18 2.99
CA ARG A 343 13.80 8.36 2.84
C ARG A 343 13.62 6.98 3.46
N LYS A 344 13.13 6.95 4.71
CA LYS A 344 13.04 5.71 5.49
C LYS A 344 11.92 4.78 5.01
N TYR A 345 10.74 5.33 4.72
CA TYR A 345 9.52 4.53 4.49
C TYR A 345 9.09 4.46 3.02
N ILE A 346 9.52 5.40 2.18
CA ILE A 346 9.17 5.45 0.75
C ILE A 346 10.36 5.13 -0.16
N ASN A 347 11.59 5.29 0.36
CA ASN A 347 12.85 5.07 -0.36
C ASN A 347 13.08 6.06 -1.52
N ILE A 348 12.72 7.33 -1.32
CA ILE A 348 13.12 8.45 -2.20
C ILE A 348 14.04 9.43 -1.44
N PRO A 349 15.00 10.09 -2.11
CA PRO A 349 15.96 10.96 -1.41
C PRO A 349 15.34 12.18 -0.72
N ASN A 350 14.23 12.70 -1.24
CA ASN A 350 13.42 13.79 -0.69
C ASN A 350 12.14 13.95 -1.55
N ALA A 351 11.22 14.82 -1.10
CA ALA A 351 9.97 15.13 -1.79
C ALA A 351 10.08 16.29 -2.80
N GLU A 352 11.26 16.88 -3.03
CA GLU A 352 11.43 18.03 -3.94
C GLU A 352 10.89 17.79 -5.36
N PRO A 353 11.11 16.62 -5.99
CA PRO A 353 10.53 16.34 -7.31
C PRO A 353 9.00 16.35 -7.34
N ILE A 354 8.33 16.08 -6.21
CA ILE A 354 6.87 16.13 -6.09
C ILE A 354 6.39 17.58 -6.15
N PHE A 355 7.08 18.49 -5.45
CA PHE A 355 6.79 19.92 -5.51
C PHE A 355 7.02 20.49 -6.91
N GLN A 356 8.11 20.10 -7.58
CA GLN A 356 8.35 20.50 -8.97
C GLN A 356 7.25 19.99 -9.91
N THR A 357 6.83 18.72 -9.77
CA THR A 357 5.74 18.14 -10.55
C THR A 357 4.44 18.93 -10.40
N LEU A 358 4.13 19.38 -9.18
CA LEU A 358 2.94 20.21 -8.91
C LEU A 358 3.03 21.59 -9.58
N LEU A 359 4.21 22.25 -9.55
CA LEU A 359 4.43 23.52 -10.24
C LEU A 359 4.27 23.37 -11.75
N ASP A 360 4.94 22.37 -12.33
CA ASP A 360 4.89 22.10 -13.76
C ASP A 360 3.45 21.78 -14.20
N THR A 361 2.72 20.97 -13.42
CA THR A 361 1.30 20.64 -13.67
C THR A 361 0.41 21.87 -13.57
N ARG A 362 0.57 22.71 -12.55
CA ARG A 362 -0.17 23.96 -12.38
C ARG A 362 0.03 24.88 -13.58
N ASP A 363 1.27 25.01 -14.06
CA ASP A 363 1.63 25.93 -15.14
C ASP A 363 1.06 25.51 -16.50
N THR A 364 0.63 24.25 -16.64
CA THR A 364 -0.17 23.80 -17.80
C THR A 364 -1.53 24.49 -17.89
N LYS A 365 -2.09 24.96 -16.76
CA LYS A 365 -3.42 25.57 -16.61
C LYS A 365 -4.59 24.72 -17.14
N LYS A 366 -4.35 23.42 -17.38
CA LYS A 366 -5.29 22.50 -18.02
C LYS A 366 -5.76 21.39 -17.07
N ILE A 367 -5.05 21.16 -15.98
CA ILE A 367 -5.25 20.04 -15.09
C ILE A 367 -5.67 20.58 -13.72
N HIS A 368 -6.78 20.07 -13.19
CA HIS A 368 -7.21 20.35 -11.82
C HIS A 368 -6.35 19.56 -10.83
N ILE A 369 -5.87 20.21 -9.76
CA ILE A 369 -4.98 19.60 -8.76
C ILE A 369 -5.71 19.54 -7.42
N GLU A 370 -5.68 18.37 -6.78
CA GLU A 370 -6.00 18.20 -5.36
C GLU A 370 -4.81 17.51 -4.66
N ILE A 371 -4.70 17.69 -3.34
CA ILE A 371 -3.63 17.13 -2.53
C ILE A 371 -4.20 16.15 -1.53
N THR A 372 -3.54 15.00 -1.37
CA THR A 372 -3.75 14.10 -0.23
C THR A 372 -2.48 13.94 0.56
N ASP A 373 -2.61 13.70 1.86
CA ASP A 373 -1.49 13.43 2.74
C ASP A 373 -1.86 12.31 3.72
N LEU A 374 -1.22 11.15 3.58
CA LEU A 374 -1.40 10.03 4.50
C LEU A 374 -0.57 10.25 5.76
N ILE A 375 -1.24 10.44 6.88
CA ILE A 375 -0.59 10.75 8.17
C ILE A 375 -0.35 9.45 8.93
N VAL A 376 0.91 9.00 9.00
CA VAL A 376 1.30 7.83 9.78
C VAL A 376 1.65 8.29 11.20
N PRO A 377 0.97 7.81 12.25
CA PRO A 377 1.25 8.29 13.61
C PRO A 377 2.68 7.95 14.05
N GLN A 378 3.25 8.78 14.92
CA GLN A 378 4.61 8.69 15.49
C GLN A 378 5.76 8.98 14.52
N VAL A 379 5.56 8.79 13.21
CA VAL A 379 6.66 8.88 12.22
C VAL A 379 6.39 9.82 11.06
N GLY A 380 5.12 10.09 10.76
CA GLY A 380 4.66 10.95 9.68
C GLY A 380 3.53 11.88 10.13
N ASP A 381 3.53 12.27 11.41
CA ASP A 381 2.53 13.15 12.04
C ASP A 381 3.13 14.44 12.61
N ASP A 382 4.30 14.85 12.09
CA ASP A 382 4.95 16.10 12.48
C ASP A 382 4.17 17.33 12.00
N LEU A 383 3.64 18.10 12.94
CA LEU A 383 2.89 19.33 12.65
C LEU A 383 3.76 20.42 11.99
N GLY A 384 5.07 20.40 12.20
CA GLY A 384 6.00 21.31 11.53
C GLY A 384 6.08 21.05 10.03
N ALA A 385 6.18 19.78 9.63
CA ALA A 385 6.13 19.32 8.24
C ALA A 385 4.77 19.60 7.62
N ALA A 386 3.67 19.32 8.32
CA ALA A 386 2.32 19.64 7.87
C ALA A 386 2.13 21.14 7.60
N ARG A 387 2.69 22.00 8.46
CA ARG A 387 2.66 23.46 8.27
C ARG A 387 3.44 23.88 7.03
N LYS A 388 4.64 23.33 6.82
CA LYS A 388 5.46 23.61 5.63
C LYS A 388 4.73 23.20 4.34
N LEU A 389 4.16 21.99 4.30
CA LEU A 389 3.39 21.52 3.15
C LEU A 389 2.17 22.42 2.90
N SER A 390 1.38 22.70 3.94
CA SER A 390 0.17 23.52 3.83
C SER A 390 0.47 24.93 3.34
N LYS A 391 1.52 25.56 3.90
CA LYS A 391 1.99 26.87 3.46
C LYS A 391 2.47 26.85 2.02
N TRP A 392 3.22 25.82 1.62
CA TRP A 392 3.69 25.68 0.25
C TRP A 392 2.50 25.56 -0.73
N VAL A 393 1.48 24.76 -0.40
CA VAL A 393 0.25 24.63 -1.20
C VAL A 393 -0.46 25.98 -1.30
N TYR A 394 -0.60 26.70 -0.19
CA TYR A 394 -1.21 28.03 -0.19
C TYR A 394 -0.44 29.01 -1.10
N ASP A 395 0.89 29.10 -0.94
CA ASP A 395 1.74 30.06 -1.64
C ASP A 395 1.83 29.75 -3.15
N ASN A 396 1.80 28.47 -3.54
CA ASN A 396 2.09 28.05 -4.92
C ASN A 396 0.86 27.59 -5.72
N LEU A 397 -0.11 26.94 -5.09
CA LEU A 397 -1.33 26.45 -5.75
C LEU A 397 -2.56 27.31 -5.42
N GLY A 398 -2.53 28.01 -4.27
CA GLY A 398 -3.53 28.98 -3.86
C GLY A 398 -4.49 28.45 -2.79
N PRO A 399 -5.23 29.34 -2.11
CA PRO A 399 -6.08 29.03 -0.95
C PRO A 399 -7.28 28.14 -1.26
N ASP A 400 -7.65 28.04 -2.54
CA ASP A 400 -8.78 27.25 -3.02
C ASP A 400 -8.39 25.80 -3.38
N THR A 401 -7.11 25.42 -3.22
CA THR A 401 -6.62 24.06 -3.47
C THR A 401 -7.11 23.11 -2.36
N PRO A 402 -7.85 22.05 -2.68
CA PRO A 402 -8.26 21.05 -1.71
C PRO A 402 -7.07 20.25 -1.17
N ILE A 403 -7.05 20.06 0.15
CA ILE A 403 -6.12 19.14 0.82
C ILE A 403 -6.87 18.16 1.73
N HIS A 404 -6.51 16.87 1.63
CA HIS A 404 -7.08 15.79 2.42
C HIS A 404 -6.02 15.16 3.32
N PHE A 405 -6.20 15.24 4.64
CA PHE A 405 -5.40 14.45 5.58
C PHE A 405 -6.07 13.09 5.80
N LEU A 406 -5.40 12.03 5.37
CA LEU A 406 -5.95 10.68 5.34
C LEU A 406 -5.53 9.92 6.58
N ARG A 407 -6.50 9.22 7.19
CA ARG A 407 -6.22 8.27 8.26
C ARG A 407 -5.44 7.08 7.70
N PHE A 408 -4.29 6.82 8.31
CA PHE A 408 -3.52 5.61 8.12
C PHE A 408 -4.23 4.41 8.76
N HIS A 409 -4.26 3.33 8.01
CA HIS A 409 -4.62 2.00 8.47
C HIS A 409 -3.33 1.18 8.57
N PRO A 410 -3.05 0.53 9.71
CA PRO A 410 -1.89 -0.36 9.82
C PRO A 410 -2.09 -1.53 8.87
N ASP A 411 -1.28 -1.55 7.83
CA ASP A 411 -1.24 -2.62 6.85
C ASP A 411 0.22 -2.92 6.49
N TYR A 412 0.46 -4.18 6.10
CA TYR A 412 1.68 -4.60 5.46
C TYR A 412 2.96 -4.38 6.31
N LYS A 413 3.82 -3.40 5.98
CA LYS A 413 5.10 -3.18 6.69
C LYS A 413 5.05 -2.31 7.91
N MET A 414 3.91 -1.67 8.13
CA MET A 414 3.77 -0.55 9.03
C MET A 414 2.77 -0.89 10.14
N MET A 415 2.72 -2.16 10.54
CA MET A 415 1.82 -2.68 11.57
C MET A 415 2.20 -2.19 12.97
N GLU A 416 3.45 -1.76 13.17
CA GLU A 416 3.94 -1.23 14.45
C GLU A 416 3.29 0.11 14.82
N PHE A 417 2.69 0.80 13.85
CA PHE A 417 1.97 2.05 14.08
C PHE A 417 0.48 1.77 14.22
N PRO A 418 -0.24 2.41 15.17
CA PRO A 418 -1.69 2.29 15.24
C PRO A 418 -2.35 3.01 14.06
N TRP A 419 -3.68 2.86 13.96
CA TRP A 419 -4.47 3.80 13.17
C TRP A 419 -4.15 5.24 13.58
N THR A 420 -4.09 6.18 12.64
CA THR A 420 -3.93 7.60 13.02
C THR A 420 -5.08 7.99 13.95
N PRO A 421 -4.81 8.53 15.14
CA PRO A 421 -5.85 9.09 15.98
C PRO A 421 -6.58 10.22 15.25
N VAL A 422 -7.90 10.31 15.42
CA VAL A 422 -8.71 11.37 14.81
C VAL A 422 -8.20 12.75 15.25
N GLU A 423 -7.85 12.89 16.53
CA GLU A 423 -7.29 14.13 17.09
C GLU A 423 -5.99 14.56 16.36
N THR A 424 -5.15 13.61 15.95
CA THR A 424 -3.94 13.91 15.17
C THR A 424 -4.32 14.52 13.83
N LEU A 425 -5.31 13.95 13.13
CA LEU A 425 -5.79 14.48 11.85
C LEU A 425 -6.46 15.85 12.01
N GLU A 426 -7.20 16.07 13.10
CA GLU A 426 -7.80 17.37 13.44
C GLU A 426 -6.73 18.45 13.64
N LYS A 427 -5.62 18.12 14.31
CA LYS A 427 -4.47 19.03 14.47
C LYS A 427 -3.84 19.39 13.12
N HIS A 428 -3.65 18.41 12.23
CA HIS A 428 -3.14 18.69 10.88
C HIS A 428 -4.10 19.60 10.10
N CYS A 429 -5.41 19.35 10.20
CA CYS A 429 -6.42 20.20 9.58
C CYS A 429 -6.43 21.63 10.14
N ALA A 430 -6.24 21.79 11.45
CA ALA A 430 -6.16 23.10 12.08
C ALA A 430 -4.97 23.90 11.54
N VAL A 431 -3.79 23.27 11.48
CA VAL A 431 -2.57 23.87 10.90
C VAL A 431 -2.82 24.31 9.46
N ALA A 432 -3.40 23.47 8.62
CA ALA A 432 -3.68 23.83 7.22
C ALA A 432 -4.64 25.02 7.09
N LYS A 433 -5.64 25.11 7.96
CA LYS A 433 -6.57 26.26 8.01
C LYS A 433 -5.90 27.54 8.51
N GLU A 434 -5.00 27.44 9.48
CA GLU A 434 -4.21 28.58 9.98
C GLU A 434 -3.33 29.18 8.87
N GLU A 435 -2.76 28.34 7.99
CA GLU A 435 -2.01 28.79 6.81
C GLU A 435 -2.91 29.39 5.72
N GLY A 436 -4.23 29.36 5.88
CA GLY A 436 -5.19 30.04 5.00
C GLY A 436 -5.84 29.15 3.94
N LEU A 437 -5.61 27.83 3.95
CA LEU A 437 -6.32 26.90 3.07
C LEU A 437 -7.81 26.84 3.44
N LYS A 438 -8.68 27.05 2.46
CA LYS A 438 -10.13 27.11 2.68
C LYS A 438 -10.80 25.75 2.69
N TYR A 439 -10.22 24.77 1.99
CA TYR A 439 -10.81 23.46 1.75
C TYR A 439 -9.90 22.37 2.29
N VAL A 440 -10.09 22.06 3.57
CA VAL A 440 -9.28 21.12 4.33
C VAL A 440 -10.16 19.99 4.84
N TYR A 441 -9.79 18.76 4.52
CA TYR A 441 -10.61 17.57 4.74
C TYR A 441 -9.91 16.51 5.58
N ILE A 442 -10.71 15.72 6.30
CA ILE A 442 -10.28 14.44 6.86
C ILE A 442 -10.85 13.33 5.97
N GLY A 443 -9.97 12.46 5.47
CA GLY A 443 -10.34 11.25 4.73
C GLY A 443 -10.19 9.98 5.56
N ASN A 444 -10.84 8.90 5.13
CA ASN A 444 -10.85 7.59 5.80
C ASN A 444 -11.42 7.60 7.24
N VAL A 445 -12.29 8.57 7.56
CA VAL A 445 -13.04 8.65 8.82
C VAL A 445 -14.50 8.97 8.51
N SER A 446 -15.26 7.97 8.09
CA SER A 446 -16.67 8.15 7.67
C SER A 446 -17.52 8.77 8.79
N GLY A 447 -18.30 9.79 8.45
CA GLY A 447 -19.18 10.51 9.38
C GLY A 447 -18.49 11.68 10.09
N HIS A 448 -17.20 11.90 9.87
CA HIS A 448 -16.49 13.01 10.51
C HIS A 448 -16.92 14.36 9.90
N PRO A 449 -17.15 15.43 10.69
CA PRO A 449 -17.59 16.72 10.16
C PRO A 449 -16.69 17.29 9.04
N LEU A 450 -15.37 17.10 9.14
CA LEU A 450 -14.39 17.55 8.14
C LEU A 450 -14.36 16.71 6.84
N GLU A 451 -15.27 15.76 6.63
CA GLU A 451 -15.48 15.17 5.28
C GLU A 451 -16.42 16.04 4.41
N ASN A 452 -17.13 17.01 5.03
CA ASN A 452 -18.03 17.93 4.36
C ASN A 452 -17.30 19.14 3.76
N THR A 453 -17.82 19.69 2.68
CA THR A 453 -17.35 20.99 2.15
C THR A 453 -18.12 22.12 2.81
N TYR A 454 -17.40 23.05 3.44
CA TYR A 454 -17.96 24.25 4.06
C TYR A 454 -17.76 25.48 3.17
N CYS A 455 -18.71 26.40 3.20
CA CYS A 455 -18.63 27.68 2.50
C CYS A 455 -17.61 28.60 3.17
N PRO A 456 -16.54 29.05 2.48
CA PRO A 456 -15.55 29.96 3.08
C PRO A 456 -16.13 31.32 3.48
N GLY A 457 -17.21 31.76 2.82
CA GLY A 457 -17.82 33.07 3.09
C GLY A 457 -18.73 33.11 4.32
N CYS A 458 -19.33 31.98 4.74
CA CYS A 458 -20.30 31.99 5.86
C CYS A 458 -20.27 30.76 6.77
N GLY A 459 -19.33 29.83 6.56
CA GLY A 459 -19.16 28.62 7.37
C GLY A 459 -20.28 27.57 7.27
N ALA A 460 -21.30 27.78 6.42
CA ALA A 460 -22.37 26.80 6.26
C ALA A 460 -21.91 25.59 5.45
N VAL A 461 -22.45 24.41 5.75
CA VAL A 461 -22.24 23.21 4.93
C VAL A 461 -22.76 23.48 3.51
N ALA A 462 -21.88 23.40 2.53
CA ALA A 462 -22.18 23.58 1.12
C ALA A 462 -22.40 22.24 0.40
N ILE A 463 -21.59 21.23 0.74
CA ILE A 463 -21.74 19.85 0.25
C ILE A 463 -21.62 18.94 1.46
N LYS A 464 -22.67 18.16 1.73
CA LYS A 464 -22.70 17.19 2.85
C LYS A 464 -22.33 15.80 2.33
N ARG A 465 -21.45 15.11 3.05
CA ARG A 465 -20.98 13.76 2.73
C ARG A 465 -21.16 12.81 3.91
N TYR A 466 -21.11 11.52 3.60
CA TYR A 466 -20.91 10.43 4.56
C TYR A 466 -20.01 9.40 3.87
N GLY A 467 -18.72 9.37 4.24
CA GLY A 467 -17.72 8.64 3.46
C GLY A 467 -17.64 9.17 2.02
N PHE A 468 -17.87 8.30 1.03
CA PHE A 468 -17.77 8.65 -0.39
C PHE A 468 -19.10 9.12 -1.02
N ASP A 469 -20.18 9.16 -0.24
CA ASP A 469 -21.51 9.53 -0.73
C ASP A 469 -21.83 10.99 -0.45
N ILE A 470 -22.39 11.67 -1.46
CA ILE A 470 -22.91 13.04 -1.31
C ILE A 470 -24.37 12.96 -0.83
N THR A 471 -24.58 13.30 0.43
CA THR A 471 -25.91 13.26 1.09
C THR A 471 -26.63 14.62 1.04
N GLY A 472 -25.96 15.70 0.65
CA GLY A 472 -26.58 17.01 0.49
C GLY A 472 -25.80 17.97 -0.42
N TRP A 473 -26.52 18.77 -1.20
CA TRP A 473 -25.97 19.74 -2.14
C TRP A 473 -26.65 21.10 -2.01
N TYR A 474 -25.96 22.06 -1.39
CA TYR A 474 -26.47 23.37 -1.02
C TYR A 474 -25.85 24.51 -1.86
N LEU A 475 -25.51 24.19 -3.11
CA LEU A 475 -25.02 25.13 -4.11
C LEU A 475 -26.06 25.38 -5.20
N ASP A 476 -26.07 26.57 -5.77
CA ASP A 476 -26.86 26.90 -6.96
C ASP A 476 -26.19 26.36 -8.25
N LYS A 477 -26.80 26.67 -9.41
CA LYS A 477 -26.31 26.23 -10.72
C LYS A 477 -24.92 26.79 -11.09
N ASP A 478 -24.51 27.88 -10.44
CA ASP A 478 -23.26 28.57 -10.65
C ASP A 478 -22.27 28.25 -9.53
N ASN A 479 -22.47 27.16 -8.77
CA ASN A 479 -21.65 26.75 -7.62
C ASN A 479 -21.51 27.85 -6.55
N LYS A 480 -22.51 28.73 -6.39
CA LYS A 480 -22.57 29.68 -5.28
C LYS A 480 -23.31 29.08 -4.10
N CYS A 481 -22.83 29.39 -2.90
CA CYS A 481 -23.49 29.01 -1.65
C CYS A 481 -24.92 29.54 -1.62
N LYS A 482 -25.92 28.67 -1.42
CA LYS A 482 -27.33 29.09 -1.32
C LYS A 482 -27.62 30.02 -0.13
N LYS A 483 -26.75 30.06 0.88
CA LYS A 483 -26.92 30.89 2.09
C LYS A 483 -26.37 32.32 1.92
N CYS A 484 -25.21 32.49 1.31
CA CYS A 484 -24.52 33.80 1.26
C CYS A 484 -24.05 34.23 -0.14
N GLY A 485 -24.24 33.40 -1.17
CA GLY A 485 -23.84 33.72 -2.54
C GLY A 485 -22.34 33.61 -2.86
N TYR A 486 -21.50 33.20 -1.90
CA TYR A 486 -20.06 32.96 -2.14
C TYR A 486 -19.87 31.91 -3.23
N LYS A 487 -19.04 32.21 -4.25
CA LYS A 487 -18.69 31.26 -5.32
C LYS A 487 -17.65 30.26 -4.80
N LEU A 488 -18.03 28.99 -4.64
CA LEU A 488 -17.07 27.96 -4.24
C LEU A 488 -16.23 27.52 -5.43
N ALA A 489 -14.99 27.10 -5.15
CA ALA A 489 -14.05 26.54 -6.11
C ALA A 489 -14.40 25.08 -6.47
N ILE A 490 -15.64 24.86 -6.93
CA ILE A 490 -16.14 23.58 -7.43
C ILE A 490 -16.20 23.64 -8.95
N PHE A 491 -15.62 22.64 -9.59
CA PHE A 491 -15.54 22.49 -11.04
C PHE A 491 -16.52 21.42 -11.50
N GLY A 492 -17.49 21.82 -12.32
CA GLY A 492 -18.61 20.94 -12.74
C GLY A 492 -19.85 21.12 -11.85
N ARG A 493 -20.76 20.17 -11.92
CA ARG A 493 -22.03 20.12 -11.19
C ARG A 493 -22.18 18.77 -10.51
N LEU A 494 -23.11 18.64 -9.56
CA LEU A 494 -23.46 17.33 -9.01
C LEU A 494 -23.92 16.40 -10.14
N GLU A 495 -23.18 15.33 -10.36
CA GLU A 495 -23.53 14.34 -11.38
C GLU A 495 -24.75 13.51 -10.96
N ARG A 496 -25.54 13.08 -11.96
CA ARG A 496 -26.77 12.31 -11.71
C ARG A 496 -26.48 10.96 -11.05
N THR A 497 -25.30 10.40 -11.33
CA THR A 497 -24.80 9.14 -10.79
C THR A 497 -24.51 9.19 -9.29
N ALA A 498 -24.54 10.36 -8.64
CA ALA A 498 -24.27 10.50 -7.21
C ALA A 498 -25.19 9.65 -6.32
N LYS A 499 -26.36 9.23 -6.83
CA LYS A 499 -27.34 8.39 -6.13
C LYS A 499 -27.31 6.91 -6.56
N GLU A 500 -26.43 6.55 -7.49
CA GLU A 500 -26.33 5.18 -8.02
C GLU A 500 -25.34 4.36 -7.18
N ASN A 501 -25.37 3.03 -7.36
CA ASN A 501 -24.26 2.20 -6.93
C ASN A 501 -23.02 2.51 -7.79
N ARG A 502 -22.00 3.09 -7.17
CA ARG A 502 -20.74 3.48 -7.81
C ARG A 502 -19.55 2.68 -7.29
N PHE A 503 -19.76 1.57 -6.59
CA PHE A 503 -18.67 0.81 -5.98
C PHE A 503 -18.81 -0.69 -6.24
N TYR A 504 -18.14 -1.19 -7.28
CA TYR A 504 -18.10 -2.61 -7.62
C TYR A 504 -16.97 -2.95 -8.59
N SER A 505 -16.49 -4.20 -8.54
CA SER A 505 -15.44 -4.71 -9.43
C SER A 505 -16.00 -5.10 -10.80
N VAL A 506 -15.23 -4.88 -11.87
CA VAL A 506 -15.60 -5.22 -13.25
C VAL A 506 -14.61 -6.20 -13.86
N LEU A 507 -13.31 -5.89 -13.72
CA LEU A 507 -12.22 -6.71 -14.22
C LEU A 507 -11.26 -7.00 -13.08
N TYR A 508 -10.79 -8.23 -13.03
CA TYR A 508 -9.70 -8.60 -12.14
C TYR A 508 -8.91 -9.71 -12.82
N HIS A 509 -7.67 -9.40 -13.19
CA HIS A 509 -6.72 -10.40 -13.66
C HIS A 509 -6.28 -11.20 -12.43
N ARG A 510 -6.84 -12.41 -12.32
CA ARG A 510 -6.65 -13.28 -11.17
C ARG A 510 -5.22 -13.76 -11.03
#